data_AF-A0AAP0BS34-F1
#
_entry.id   AF-A0AAP0BS34-F1
#
_cell.length_a   1.000
_cell.length_b   1.000
_cell.length_c   1.000
_cell.angle_alpha   90.00
_cell.angle_beta   90.00
_cell.angle_gamma   90.00
#
_symmetry.space_group_name_H-M   'P 1'
#
loop_
_entity.id
_entity.type
_entity.pdbx_description
1 polymer ?
#
loop_
_entity_poly.entity_id
_entity_poly.type
_entity_poly.pdbx_seq_one_letter_code
_entity_poly.pdbx_strand_id
1 'polypeptide(L)'
;MSSLRNAYRGRAHKERAQPQARKKFGLLEKHKDYVERAKSFHKKEDTLQKLWEKASFRNPDEFYFKMINSRVVDGVHRPKTEANKYSHEELMLMKTQDIGYVLQKLQSEKKKIDRLNAALHAIDNKPPNKHVYYAEDR
;
A
#
# COMPACT_ATOMS: atom_id res chain seq x y z
N MET A 1 -34.12 27.08 35.75
CA MET A 1 -33.25 28.22 35.36
C MET A 1 -32.03 28.23 36.26
N SER A 2 -30.81 28.11 35.73
CA SER A 2 -29.57 28.18 36.52
C SER A 2 -28.93 29.56 36.36
N SER A 3 -29.36 30.54 37.16
CA SER A 3 -29.06 31.96 36.92
C SER A 3 -27.75 32.50 37.53
N LEU A 4 -27.16 31.87 38.56
CA LEU A 4 -25.93 32.39 39.20
C LEU A 4 -24.74 31.43 39.15
N ARG A 5 -24.97 30.12 38.98
CA ARG A 5 -23.91 29.10 38.97
C ARG A 5 -23.19 28.98 37.61
N ASN A 6 -23.79 29.48 36.54
CA ASN A 6 -23.21 29.54 35.20
C ASN A 6 -22.43 30.85 34.94
N ALA A 7 -22.59 31.88 35.78
CA ALA A 7 -21.92 33.18 35.63
C ALA A 7 -20.43 33.11 35.99
N TYR A 8 -20.05 32.19 36.89
CA TYR A 8 -18.66 31.91 37.26
C TYR A 8 -18.33 30.47 36.88
N ARG A 9 -17.46 30.26 35.87
CA ARG A 9 -17.04 28.91 35.49
C ARG A 9 -16.21 28.30 36.63
N GLY A 10 -16.65 27.16 37.15
CA GLY A 10 -15.87 26.39 38.14
C GLY A 10 -14.51 25.96 37.57
N ARG A 11 -13.51 25.80 38.45
CA ARG A 11 -12.15 25.38 38.05
C ARG A 11 -12.20 24.00 37.38
N ALA A 12 -11.65 23.89 36.18
CA ALA A 12 -11.49 22.60 35.51
C ALA A 12 -10.45 21.74 36.25
N HIS A 13 -10.83 20.53 36.63
CA HIS A 13 -9.91 19.54 37.17
C HIS A 13 -9.15 18.88 36.02
N LYS A 14 -7.81 19.00 36.02
CA LYS A 14 -6.95 18.40 35.00
C LYS A 14 -6.70 16.92 35.30
N GLU A 15 -6.67 16.10 34.26
CA GLU A 15 -6.30 14.69 34.37
C GLU A 15 -4.78 14.53 34.56
N ARG A 16 -4.36 13.49 35.27
CA ARG A 16 -2.93 13.14 35.45
C ARG A 16 -2.40 12.31 34.28
N ALA A 17 -1.15 12.57 33.90
CA ALA A 17 -0.41 11.77 32.92
C ALA A 17 0.05 10.40 33.48
N GLN A 18 0.52 9.52 32.60
CA GLN A 18 1.17 8.25 32.95
C GLN A 18 2.49 8.52 33.72
N PRO A 19 2.81 7.79 34.81
CA PRO A 19 4.10 7.92 35.49
C PRO A 19 5.28 7.59 34.56
N GLN A 20 6.39 8.31 34.70
CA GLN A 20 7.56 8.18 33.80
C GLN A 20 8.11 6.75 33.75
N ALA A 21 8.19 6.06 34.90
CA ALA A 21 8.64 4.67 34.98
C ALA A 21 7.77 3.68 34.17
N ARG A 22 6.51 4.04 33.88
CA ARG A 22 5.55 3.22 33.13
C ARG A 22 5.25 3.77 31.74
N LYS A 23 5.96 4.80 31.28
CA LYS A 23 5.78 5.40 29.94
C LYS A 23 5.91 4.38 28.80
N LYS A 24 6.68 3.31 28.99
CA LYS A 24 6.82 2.19 28.05
C LYS A 24 5.51 1.50 27.66
N PHE A 25 4.48 1.57 28.52
CA PHE A 25 3.17 0.96 28.28
C PHE A 25 2.18 1.88 27.54
N GLY A 26 2.63 3.06 27.11
CA GLY A 26 1.79 4.03 26.41
C GLY A 26 0.91 4.86 27.36
N LEU A 27 -0.19 5.37 26.79
CA LEU A 27 -1.12 6.28 27.48
C LEU A 27 -1.84 5.59 28.64
N LEU A 28 -2.03 6.30 29.75
CA LEU A 28 -2.80 5.81 30.89
C LEU A 28 -4.31 5.96 30.60
N GLU A 29 -4.96 4.86 30.25
CA GLU A 29 -6.41 4.78 30.02
C GLU A 29 -7.18 5.38 31.21
N LYS A 30 -8.15 6.25 30.91
CA LYS A 30 -9.10 6.83 31.87
C LYS A 30 -10.47 6.22 31.66
N HIS A 31 -11.41 6.54 32.56
CA HIS A 31 -12.76 6.00 32.48
C HIS A 31 -13.46 6.31 31.14
N LYS A 32 -13.23 7.50 30.56
CA LYS A 32 -13.78 7.84 29.23
C LYS A 32 -13.28 6.88 28.14
N ASP A 33 -11.99 6.58 28.15
CA ASP A 33 -11.33 5.70 27.18
C ASP A 33 -11.80 4.25 27.39
N TYR A 34 -11.95 3.83 28.65
CA TYR A 34 -12.54 2.54 29.03
C TYR A 34 -13.94 2.38 28.47
N VAL A 35 -14.79 3.39 28.62
CA VAL A 35 -16.18 3.34 28.15
C VAL A 35 -16.22 3.20 26.62
N GLU A 36 -15.38 3.94 25.89
CA GLU A 36 -15.29 3.81 24.44
C GLU A 36 -14.80 2.42 24.02
N ARG A 37 -13.77 1.90 24.69
CA ARG A 37 -13.24 0.55 24.43
C ARG A 37 -14.28 -0.54 24.72
N ALA A 38 -14.99 -0.45 25.85
CA ALA A 38 -16.04 -1.40 26.23
C ALA A 38 -17.21 -1.38 25.24
N LYS A 39 -17.66 -0.20 24.82
CA LYS A 39 -18.69 -0.06 23.78
C LYS A 39 -18.26 -0.68 22.46
N SER A 40 -17.01 -0.45 22.04
CA SER A 40 -16.47 -1.07 20.82
C SER A 40 -16.40 -2.59 20.91
N PHE A 41 -16.00 -3.11 22.07
CA PHE A 41 -15.92 -4.55 22.33
C PHE A 41 -17.30 -5.21 22.27
N HIS A 42 -18.28 -4.71 23.02
CA HIS A 42 -19.65 -5.27 23.00
C HIS A 42 -20.30 -5.16 21.62
N LYS A 43 -20.07 -4.06 20.88
CA LYS A 43 -20.53 -3.97 19.50
C LYS A 43 -19.96 -5.10 18.63
N LYS A 44 -18.70 -5.48 18.81
CA LYS A 44 -18.09 -6.60 18.08
C LYS A 44 -18.69 -7.93 18.53
N GLU A 45 -18.85 -8.16 19.82
CA GLU A 45 -19.49 -9.36 20.36
C GLU A 45 -20.91 -9.55 19.79
N ASP A 46 -21.74 -8.50 19.85
CA ASP A 46 -23.11 -8.52 19.31
C ASP A 46 -23.12 -8.84 17.81
N THR A 47 -22.16 -8.31 17.04
CA THR A 47 -22.06 -8.62 15.61
C THR A 47 -21.65 -10.07 15.36
N LEU A 48 -20.72 -10.61 16.16
CA LEU A 48 -20.30 -12.00 16.05
C LEU A 48 -21.44 -12.96 16.40
N GLN A 49 -22.18 -12.67 17.48
CA GLN A 49 -23.34 -13.47 17.87
C GLN A 49 -24.39 -13.52 16.75
N LYS A 50 -24.72 -12.37 16.15
CA LYS A 50 -25.66 -12.33 15.01
C LYS A 50 -25.15 -13.10 13.79
N LEU A 51 -23.85 -13.07 13.53
CA LEU A 51 -23.25 -13.85 12.43
C LEU A 51 -23.29 -15.35 12.72
N TRP A 52 -23.07 -15.76 13.98
CA TRP A 52 -23.19 -17.14 14.42
C TRP A 52 -24.62 -17.66 14.27
N GLU A 53 -25.60 -16.91 14.76
CA GLU A 53 -27.02 -17.27 14.60
C GLU A 53 -27.38 -17.43 13.12
N LYS A 54 -26.99 -16.48 12.26
CA LYS A 54 -27.22 -16.59 10.80
C LYS A 54 -26.56 -17.82 10.18
N ALA A 55 -25.34 -18.15 10.61
CA ALA A 55 -24.63 -19.33 10.12
C ALA A 55 -25.31 -20.64 10.59
N SER A 56 -25.80 -20.67 11.83
CA SER A 56 -26.53 -21.82 12.41
C SER A 56 -27.88 -22.05 11.74
N PHE A 57 -28.61 -20.99 11.39
CA PHE A 57 -29.91 -21.06 10.72
C PHE A 57 -29.82 -21.07 9.19
N ARG A 58 -28.64 -21.32 8.61
CA ARG A 58 -28.44 -21.34 7.15
C ARG A 58 -29.19 -22.52 6.52
N ASN A 59 -29.97 -22.25 5.47
CA ASN A 59 -30.60 -23.30 4.67
C ASN A 59 -29.55 -23.93 3.73
N PRO A 60 -29.28 -25.25 3.80
CA PRO A 60 -28.30 -25.89 2.91
C PRO A 60 -28.69 -25.83 1.43
N ASP A 61 -29.98 -25.73 1.12
CA ASP A 61 -30.52 -25.73 -0.25
C ASP A 61 -30.76 -24.31 -0.80
N GLU A 62 -30.26 -23.27 -0.12
CA GLU A 62 -30.42 -21.90 -0.57
C GLU A 62 -29.71 -21.64 -1.91
N PHE A 63 -30.41 -20.99 -2.84
CA PHE A 63 -29.86 -20.61 -4.13
C PHE A 63 -30.12 -19.13 -4.42
N TYR A 64 -29.04 -18.41 -4.71
CA TYR A 64 -29.07 -17.03 -5.20
C TYR A 64 -28.43 -16.97 -6.59
N PHE A 65 -29.00 -16.23 -7.54
CA PHE A 65 -28.46 -16.11 -8.90
C PHE A 65 -27.00 -15.65 -8.96
N LYS A 66 -26.54 -14.88 -7.96
CA LYS A 66 -25.13 -14.45 -7.85
C LYS A 66 -24.15 -15.60 -7.59
N MET A 67 -24.62 -16.75 -7.10
CA MET A 67 -23.80 -17.95 -6.90
C MET A 67 -23.29 -18.53 -8.23
N ILE A 68 -23.97 -18.26 -9.36
CA ILE A 68 -23.50 -18.64 -10.70
C ILE A 68 -22.19 -17.89 -11.06
N ASN A 69 -22.10 -16.63 -10.67
CA ASN A 69 -21.01 -15.71 -11.04
C ASN A 69 -20.00 -15.47 -9.91
N SER A 70 -20.05 -16.24 -8.82
CA SER A 70 -19.11 -16.12 -7.71
C SER A 70 -18.66 -17.49 -7.24
N ARG A 71 -17.48 -17.55 -6.60
CA ARG A 71 -16.88 -18.81 -6.17
C ARG A 71 -16.50 -18.70 -4.70
N VAL A 72 -16.71 -19.76 -3.94
CA VAL A 72 -16.11 -19.90 -2.61
C VAL A 72 -14.78 -20.61 -2.76
N VAL A 73 -13.69 -19.98 -2.32
CA VAL A 73 -12.33 -20.54 -2.33
C VAL A 73 -11.82 -20.54 -0.90
N ASP A 74 -11.44 -21.71 -0.38
CA ASP A 74 -10.99 -21.90 1.00
C ASP A 74 -11.98 -21.35 2.05
N GLY A 75 -13.29 -21.51 1.79
CA GLY A 75 -14.35 -21.02 2.68
C GLY A 75 -14.63 -19.52 2.61
N VAL A 76 -13.90 -18.76 1.77
CA VAL A 76 -14.11 -17.32 1.58
C VAL A 76 -14.81 -17.05 0.24
N HIS A 77 -15.90 -16.28 0.28
CA HIS A 77 -16.58 -15.82 -0.93
C HIS A 77 -15.66 -14.88 -1.72
N ARG A 78 -15.37 -15.26 -2.97
CA ARG A 78 -14.63 -14.44 -3.92
C ARG A 78 -15.53 -14.12 -5.11
N PRO A 79 -15.69 -12.83 -5.47
CA PRO A 79 -16.31 -12.50 -6.75
C PRO A 79 -15.46 -13.09 -7.87
N LYS A 80 -16.10 -13.45 -8.99
CA LYS A 80 -15.36 -13.89 -10.19
C LYS A 80 -14.37 -12.79 -10.57
N THR A 81 -13.09 -13.15 -10.62
CA THR A 81 -12.05 -12.21 -11.03
C THR A 81 -12.27 -11.86 -12.50
N GLU A 82 -12.26 -10.57 -12.81
CA GLU A 82 -12.28 -10.03 -14.18
C GLU A 82 -10.94 -10.26 -14.92
N ALA A 83 -10.19 -11.30 -14.53
CA ALA A 83 -8.92 -11.65 -15.14
C ALA A 83 -9.22 -12.31 -16.49
N ASN A 84 -8.70 -11.70 -17.56
CA ASN A 84 -8.96 -12.02 -18.97
C ASN A 84 -10.28 -11.47 -19.53
N LYS A 85 -10.51 -10.16 -19.33
CA LYS A 85 -11.47 -9.40 -20.14
C LYS A 85 -11.08 -9.30 -21.62
N TYR A 86 -9.80 -9.45 -21.92
CA TYR A 86 -9.28 -9.18 -23.25
C TYR A 86 -9.25 -10.43 -24.13
N SER A 87 -9.62 -10.26 -25.39
CA SER A 87 -9.46 -11.28 -26.42
C SER A 87 -7.97 -11.52 -26.71
N HIS A 88 -7.66 -12.62 -27.40
CA HIS A 88 -6.28 -12.90 -27.82
C HIS A 88 -5.72 -11.78 -28.72
N GLU A 89 -6.56 -11.24 -29.61
CA GLU A 89 -6.19 -10.16 -30.53
C GLU A 89 -5.88 -8.87 -29.77
N GLU A 90 -6.69 -8.52 -28.77
CA GLU A 90 -6.46 -7.35 -27.92
C GLU A 90 -5.15 -7.49 -27.13
N LEU A 91 -4.86 -8.69 -26.60
CA LEU A 91 -3.60 -8.97 -25.92
C LEU A 91 -2.39 -8.88 -26.87
N MET A 92 -2.51 -9.35 -28.11
CA MET A 92 -1.45 -9.20 -29.12
C MET A 92 -1.21 -7.74 -29.47
N LEU A 93 -2.28 -6.94 -29.60
CA LEU A 93 -2.18 -5.50 -29.86
C LEU A 93 -1.45 -4.79 -28.71
N MET A 94 -1.84 -5.05 -27.45
CA MET A 94 -1.19 -4.47 -26.28
C MET A 94 0.31 -4.82 -26.22
N LYS A 95 0.65 -6.09 -26.43
CA LYS A 95 2.06 -6.52 -26.47
C LYS A 95 2.86 -5.83 -27.58
N THR A 96 2.24 -5.62 -28.74
CA THR A 96 2.87 -4.92 -29.86
C THR A 96 3.14 -3.46 -29.52
N GLN A 97 2.19 -2.79 -28.85
CA GLN A 97 2.36 -1.42 -28.35
C GLN A 97 3.49 -1.33 -27.30
N ASP A 98 3.53 -2.27 -26.35
CA ASP A 98 4.58 -2.33 -25.33
C ASP A 98 5.97 -2.51 -25.95
N ILE A 99 6.11 -3.41 -26.93
CA ILE A 99 7.36 -3.62 -27.66
C ILE A 99 7.79 -2.31 -28.36
N GLY A 100 6.85 -1.64 -29.04
CA GLY A 100 7.11 -0.36 -29.69
C GLY A 100 7.61 0.71 -28.71
N TYR A 101 6.96 0.82 -27.55
CA TYR A 101 7.35 1.75 -26.48
C TYR A 101 8.76 1.46 -25.95
N VAL A 102 9.06 0.18 -25.64
CA VAL A 102 10.37 -0.23 -25.14
C VAL A 102 11.47 0.05 -26.17
N LEU A 103 11.22 -0.23 -27.45
CA LEU A 103 12.16 0.06 -28.53
C LEU A 103 12.43 1.55 -28.68
N GLN A 104 11.38 2.38 -28.66
CA GLN A 104 11.51 3.83 -28.71
C GLN A 104 12.35 4.33 -27.52
N LYS A 105 12.05 3.84 -26.31
CA LYS A 105 12.78 4.22 -25.10
C LYS A 105 14.25 3.82 -25.18
N LEU A 106 14.54 2.60 -25.64
CA LEU A 106 15.91 2.12 -25.86
C LEU A 106 16.68 3.02 -26.82
N GLN A 107 16.09 3.37 -27.97
CA GLN A 107 16.72 4.27 -28.94
C GLN A 107 16.99 5.66 -28.36
N SER A 108 16.05 6.20 -27.57
CA SER A 108 16.22 7.50 -26.92
C SER A 108 17.38 7.50 -25.91
N GLU A 109 17.49 6.45 -25.10
CA GLU A 109 18.58 6.32 -24.12
C GLU A 109 19.92 6.06 -24.81
N LYS A 110 19.96 5.25 -25.89
CA LYS A 110 21.16 5.04 -26.69
C LYS A 110 21.70 6.36 -27.25
N LYS A 111 20.83 7.17 -27.87
CA LYS A 111 21.21 8.52 -28.36
C LYS A 111 21.68 9.44 -27.23
N LYS A 112 21.12 9.32 -26.03
CA LYS A 112 21.56 10.09 -24.86
C LYS A 112 22.95 9.66 -24.40
N ILE A 113 23.23 8.35 -24.36
CA ILE A 113 24.55 7.80 -24.06
C ILE A 113 25.58 8.30 -25.08
N ASP A 114 25.27 8.25 -26.38
CA ASP A 114 26.18 8.69 -27.43
C ASP A 114 26.54 10.19 -27.28
N ARG A 115 25.56 11.04 -26.97
CA ARG A 115 25.81 12.47 -26.70
C ARG A 115 26.67 12.70 -25.47
N LEU A 116 26.41 11.96 -24.38
CA LEU A 116 27.19 12.08 -23.15
C LEU A 116 28.63 11.61 -23.37
N ASN A 117 28.84 10.49 -24.06
CA ASN A 117 30.16 9.99 -24.43
C ASN A 117 30.91 10.96 -25.34
N ALA A 118 30.23 11.62 -26.29
CA ALA A 118 30.84 12.62 -27.16
C ALA A 118 31.28 13.89 -26.41
N ALA A 119 30.55 14.30 -25.36
CA ALA A 119 30.91 15.43 -24.52
C ALA A 119 31.94 15.09 -23.43
N LEU A 120 32.13 13.81 -23.12
CA LEU A 120 33.02 13.36 -22.05
C LEU A 120 34.48 13.43 -22.51
N HIS A 121 35.26 14.35 -21.92
CA HIS A 121 36.71 14.32 -22.04
C HIS A 121 37.26 13.13 -21.24
N ALA A 122 37.92 12.19 -21.92
CA ALA A 122 38.49 10.96 -21.32
C ALA A 122 39.77 11.25 -20.50
N ILE A 123 39.65 12.06 -19.44
CA ILE A 123 40.78 12.49 -18.61
C ILE A 123 41.40 11.30 -17.84
N ASP A 124 40.57 10.39 -17.34
CA ASP A 124 41.00 9.22 -16.55
C ASP A 124 41.17 7.92 -17.37
N ASN A 125 40.50 7.81 -18.53
CA ASN A 125 40.61 6.66 -19.43
C ASN A 125 41.62 6.93 -20.57
N LYS A 126 42.90 7.10 -20.21
CA LYS A 126 43.95 7.28 -21.21
C LYS A 126 44.17 5.98 -21.99
N PRO A 127 44.06 5.97 -23.33
CA PRO A 127 44.39 4.80 -24.12
C PRO A 127 45.88 4.44 -23.93
N PRO A 128 46.25 3.15 -24.04
CA PRO A 128 47.65 2.74 -23.91
C PRO A 128 48.50 3.49 -24.94
N ASN A 129 49.56 4.14 -24.46
CA ASN A 129 50.42 4.97 -25.30
C ASN A 129 51.14 4.11 -26.35
N LYS A 130 50.93 4.40 -27.62
CA LYS A 130 51.59 3.73 -28.77
C LYS A 130 52.75 4.53 -29.35
N HIS A 131 53.09 5.68 -28.76
CA HIS A 131 54.14 6.53 -29.27
C HIS A 131 55.51 5.91 -29.02
N VAL A 132 56.22 5.55 -30.08
CA VAL A 132 57.58 5.00 -30.05
C VAL A 132 58.54 6.14 -30.36
N TYR A 133 59.48 6.40 -29.44
CA TYR A 133 60.59 7.33 -29.68
C TYR A 133 61.75 6.57 -30.32
N TYR A 134 62.27 7.10 -31.42
CA TYR A 134 63.52 6.65 -32.03
C TYR A 134 64.62 7.60 -31.59
N ALA A 135 65.61 7.07 -30.86
CA ALA A 135 66.80 7.82 -30.48
C ALA A 135 67.89 7.58 -31.53
N GLU A 136 68.55 8.64 -31.97
CA GLU A 136 69.73 8.56 -32.82
C GLU A 136 70.95 8.28 -31.96
N ASP A 137 71.15 7.02 -31.56
CA ASP A 137 72.46 6.54 -31.15
C ASP A 137 72.64 5.06 -31.55
N ARG A 138 73.85 4.78 -32.05
CA ARG A 138 74.32 3.56 -32.76
C ARG A 138 74.05 2.23 -32.06
#